data_AF-A0A956NK22-F1
#
_entry.id   AF-A0A956NK22-F1
#
_cell.length_a   1.000
_cell.length_b   1.000
_cell.length_c   1.000
_cell.angle_alpha   90.00
_cell.angle_beta   90.00
_cell.angle_gamma   90.00
#
_symmetry.space_group_name_H-M   'P 1'
#
loop_
_entity.id
_entity.type
_entity.pdbx_description
1 polymer ?
#
loop_
_entity_poly.entity_id
_entity_poly.type
_entity_poly.pdbx_seq_one_letter_code
_entity_poly.pdbx_strand_id
1 'polypeptide(L)'
;MKKVLLAAAALACIGGTALAGPNANGSLIVALADGVVYTTDIENYCGATGLQNCADASVSTAGDATVVIGILAAFPSVASPRLSGVTFGWTYDDNDVALAGYGPCGDFELATGGWPASGEGTAVTWGAAQTGTIVDVYWVAAANYYGNAQTLDLIAHPSQGAMFADDDVPSNLDMIAALGSFGFDTEGTLPCPTDVAPGACCAADGSCEVVLREDCQGEFLGDGTDCDPNMCIQPAEGACCVGEVCSIRTAMSCDENGGNYQGDDTVCDPNPCTVVPVIDSTWGTLKNNYR
;
A
#
# COMPACT_ATOMS: atom_id res chain seq x y z
N MET A 1 -9.11 58.47 5.80
CA MET A 1 -9.46 57.27 6.58
C MET A 1 -9.81 56.16 5.60
N LYS A 2 -9.26 54.94 5.82
CA LYS A 2 -9.76 53.63 5.34
C LYS A 2 -9.60 53.37 3.82
N LYS A 3 -8.98 52.30 3.31
CA LYS A 3 -8.41 51.06 3.87
C LYS A 3 -7.29 50.61 2.91
N VAL A 4 -6.11 50.28 3.44
CA VAL A 4 -5.07 49.55 2.70
C VAL A 4 -5.44 48.08 2.77
N LEU A 5 -5.72 47.45 1.62
CA LEU A 5 -5.88 46.00 1.53
C LEU A 5 -4.49 45.36 1.51
N LEU A 6 -4.12 44.68 2.60
CA LEU A 6 -3.03 43.72 2.60
C LEU A 6 -3.48 42.50 1.79
N ALA A 7 -2.82 42.25 0.65
CA ALA A 7 -2.90 40.96 -0.03
C ALA A 7 -1.99 39.98 0.73
N ALA A 8 -2.59 39.07 1.51
CA ALA A 8 -1.90 37.93 2.05
C ALA A 8 -1.67 36.93 0.90
N ALA A 9 -0.43 36.85 0.41
CA ALA A 9 -0.03 35.77 -0.47
C ALA A 9 0.06 34.49 0.39
N ALA A 10 -1.00 33.68 0.35
CA ALA A 10 -0.95 32.32 0.85
C ALA A 10 0.03 31.54 -0.02
N LEU A 11 1.21 31.27 0.52
CA LEU A 11 2.17 30.36 -0.09
C LEU A 11 1.57 28.96 0.02
N ALA A 12 0.94 28.49 -1.06
CA ALA A 12 0.51 27.11 -1.18
C ALA A 12 1.78 26.25 -1.21
N CYS A 13 2.09 25.59 -0.08
CA CYS A 13 2.99 24.47 -0.07
C CYS A 13 2.34 23.37 -0.91
N ILE A 14 2.70 23.31 -2.19
CA ILE A 14 2.48 22.12 -3.01
C ILE A 14 3.46 21.09 -2.43
N GLY A 15 3.01 20.32 -1.45
CA GLY A 15 3.73 19.13 -1.01
C GLY A 15 3.82 18.22 -2.22
N GLY A 16 5.01 18.12 -2.82
CA GLY A 16 5.29 17.06 -3.76
C GLY A 16 5.08 15.76 -3.01
N THR A 17 4.21 14.89 -3.53
CA THR A 17 4.18 13.48 -3.14
C THR A 17 5.59 12.96 -3.37
N ALA A 18 6.37 12.75 -2.31
CA ALA A 18 7.61 12.00 -2.42
C ALA A 18 7.19 10.66 -3.04
N LEU A 19 7.69 10.37 -4.25
CA LEU A 19 7.45 9.08 -4.88
C LEU A 19 8.07 8.04 -3.95
N ALA A 20 7.22 7.25 -3.33
CA ALA A 20 7.64 6.17 -2.46
C ALA A 20 8.61 5.26 -3.25
N GLY A 21 9.77 5.00 -2.68
CA GLY A 21 10.81 4.17 -3.26
C GLY A 21 10.46 2.68 -3.19
N PRO A 22 11.38 1.81 -3.62
CA PRO A 22 11.13 0.36 -3.70
C PRO A 22 10.88 -0.29 -2.33
N ASN A 23 11.23 0.36 -1.22
CA ASN A 23 11.08 -0.14 0.14
C ASN A 23 9.86 0.47 0.87
N ALA A 24 9.03 1.23 0.14
CA ALA A 24 7.84 1.87 0.69
C ALA A 24 6.84 0.87 1.30
N ASN A 25 6.07 1.35 2.28
CA ASN A 25 5.10 0.57 3.05
C ASN A 25 5.69 -0.62 3.81
N GLY A 26 7.02 -0.78 3.84
CA GLY A 26 7.69 -1.75 4.69
C GLY A 26 7.56 -1.38 6.17
N SER A 27 7.50 -2.39 7.02
CA SER A 27 7.51 -2.27 8.48
C SER A 27 8.71 -3.01 9.07
N LEU A 28 9.15 -2.59 10.25
CA LEU A 28 10.15 -3.33 11.02
C LEU A 28 9.42 -4.10 12.13
N ILE A 29 9.45 -5.42 12.04
CA ILE A 29 8.76 -6.31 12.97
C ILE A 29 9.76 -7.04 13.87
N VAL A 30 9.24 -7.62 14.94
CA VAL A 30 9.98 -8.55 15.80
C VAL A 30 9.37 -9.94 15.66
N ALA A 31 10.15 -10.99 15.89
CA ALA A 31 9.65 -12.35 15.95
C ALA A 31 10.50 -13.22 16.89
N LEU A 32 9.85 -14.05 17.69
CA LEU A 32 10.49 -15.08 18.50
C LEU A 32 11.10 -16.15 17.58
N ALA A 33 12.37 -16.48 17.79
CA ALA A 33 12.96 -17.68 17.23
C ALA A 33 12.53 -18.90 18.06
N ASP A 34 11.35 -19.44 17.75
CA ASP A 34 10.75 -20.51 18.55
C ASP A 34 11.62 -21.78 18.57
N GLY A 35 11.74 -22.37 19.76
CA GLY A 35 12.61 -23.53 20.00
C GLY A 35 14.12 -23.25 19.93
N VAL A 36 14.55 -21.99 19.73
CA VAL A 36 15.96 -21.61 19.71
C VAL A 36 16.42 -21.21 21.10
N VAL A 37 17.46 -21.90 21.59
CA VAL A 37 18.07 -21.63 22.90
C VAL A 37 19.28 -20.73 22.70
N TYR A 38 19.33 -19.62 23.44
CA TYR A 38 20.50 -18.77 23.45
C TYR A 38 21.69 -19.45 24.16
N THR A 39 22.85 -19.39 23.51
CA THR A 39 24.17 -19.75 24.01
C THR A 39 25.22 -18.78 23.46
N THR A 40 26.29 -18.59 24.22
CA THR A 40 27.47 -17.83 23.83
C THR A 40 28.36 -18.55 22.81
N ASP A 41 28.13 -19.84 22.57
CA ASP A 41 28.89 -20.63 21.59
C ASP A 41 28.43 -20.40 20.14
N ILE A 42 27.26 -19.80 19.94
CA ILE A 42 26.73 -19.41 18.64
C ILE A 42 26.95 -17.91 18.49
N GLU A 43 27.73 -17.52 17.49
CA GLU A 43 28.10 -16.13 17.24
C GLU A 43 26.97 -15.31 16.60
N ASN A 44 26.05 -15.97 15.88
CA ASN A 44 25.02 -15.28 15.11
C ASN A 44 23.72 -16.11 15.01
N TYR A 45 22.56 -15.45 15.22
CA TYR A 45 21.22 -16.03 15.14
C TYR A 45 20.37 -15.46 13.98
N CYS A 46 20.96 -14.78 13.01
CA CYS A 46 20.25 -14.33 11.81
C CYS A 46 19.61 -15.50 11.07
N GLY A 47 18.34 -15.35 10.68
CA GLY A 47 17.55 -16.41 10.06
C GLY A 47 17.01 -17.46 11.02
N ALA A 48 17.30 -17.38 12.32
CA ALA A 48 16.84 -18.37 13.31
C ALA A 48 15.32 -18.38 13.51
N THR A 49 14.64 -17.29 13.15
CA THR A 49 13.16 -17.23 13.18
C THR A 49 12.54 -18.11 12.09
N GLY A 50 13.23 -18.30 10.96
CA GLY A 50 12.70 -18.99 9.79
C GLY A 50 11.45 -18.34 9.18
N LEU A 51 11.09 -17.12 9.58
CA LEU A 51 9.82 -16.49 9.24
C LEU A 51 9.71 -16.24 7.73
N GLN A 52 8.60 -16.66 7.13
CA GLN A 52 8.31 -16.46 5.70
C GLN A 52 7.14 -15.50 5.47
N ASN A 53 6.18 -15.44 6.39
CA ASN A 53 5.05 -14.50 6.35
C ASN A 53 5.01 -13.71 7.64
N CYS A 54 4.79 -12.40 7.55
CA CYS A 54 4.72 -11.55 8.73
C CYS A 54 3.65 -12.02 9.74
N ALA A 55 2.48 -12.44 9.26
CA ALA A 55 1.36 -12.83 10.11
C ALA A 55 1.63 -14.07 11.00
N ASP A 56 2.66 -14.86 10.67
CA ASP A 56 3.05 -16.04 11.44
C ASP A 56 4.00 -15.70 12.61
N ALA A 57 4.41 -14.43 12.75
CA ALA A 57 5.36 -14.02 13.77
C ALA A 57 4.76 -14.13 15.18
N SER A 58 5.45 -14.84 16.07
CA SER A 58 5.18 -14.76 17.50
C SER A 58 5.92 -13.56 18.09
N VAL A 59 5.18 -12.62 18.67
CA VAL A 59 5.73 -11.36 19.22
C VAL A 59 5.67 -11.26 20.74
N SER A 60 5.42 -12.38 21.42
CA SER A 60 5.41 -12.40 22.88
C SER A 60 5.87 -13.75 23.42
N THR A 61 6.35 -13.72 24.66
CA THR A 61 6.65 -14.93 25.44
C THR A 61 6.22 -14.74 26.88
N ALA A 62 6.08 -15.84 27.60
CA ALA A 62 5.89 -15.85 29.04
C ALA A 62 7.10 -16.48 29.74
N GLY A 63 7.38 -16.03 30.96
CA GLY A 63 8.43 -16.57 31.81
C GLY A 63 9.78 -15.83 31.72
N ASP A 64 10.75 -16.36 32.44
CA ASP A 64 12.04 -15.72 32.75
C ASP A 64 13.22 -16.25 31.91
N ALA A 65 12.95 -17.17 30.99
CA ALA A 65 13.98 -17.73 30.13
C ALA A 65 14.48 -16.68 29.12
N THR A 66 15.79 -16.70 28.85
CA THR A 66 16.37 -15.92 27.75
C THR A 66 15.87 -16.48 26.41
N VAL A 67 15.23 -15.63 25.63
CA VAL A 67 14.73 -15.95 24.29
C VAL A 67 15.54 -15.22 23.23
N VAL A 68 15.61 -15.78 22.03
CA VAL A 68 16.20 -15.12 20.85
C VAL A 68 15.06 -14.49 20.04
N ILE A 69 15.18 -13.19 19.80
CA ILE A 69 14.22 -12.38 19.06
C ILE A 69 14.92 -11.89 17.80
N GLY A 70 14.32 -12.16 16.63
CA GLY A 70 14.72 -11.57 15.37
C GLY A 70 14.02 -10.23 15.16
N ILE A 71 14.74 -9.26 14.61
CA ILE A 71 14.22 -8.02 14.07
C ILE A 71 14.26 -8.17 12.55
N LEU A 72 13.11 -8.03 11.89
CA LEU A 72 12.98 -8.28 10.45
C LEU A 72 12.34 -7.09 9.75
N ALA A 73 12.83 -6.76 8.56
CA ALA A 73 12.12 -5.90 7.63
C ALA A 73 11.06 -6.74 6.92
N ALA A 74 9.80 -6.33 7.01
CA ALA A 74 8.68 -6.94 6.32
C ALA A 74 8.09 -5.96 5.30
N PHE A 75 7.90 -6.42 4.07
CA PHE A 75 7.33 -5.66 2.98
C PHE A 75 6.01 -6.28 2.51
N PRO A 76 5.11 -5.51 1.89
CA PRO A 76 3.91 -6.07 1.25
C PRO A 76 4.29 -7.23 0.32
N SER A 77 3.43 -8.24 0.23
CA SER A 77 3.66 -9.45 -0.57
C SER A 77 3.85 -9.18 -2.08
N VAL A 78 3.30 -8.07 -2.57
CA VAL A 78 3.43 -7.60 -3.95
C VAL A 78 4.63 -6.68 -4.18
N ALA A 79 5.35 -6.30 -3.12
CA ALA A 79 6.50 -5.41 -3.21
C ALA A 79 7.70 -6.12 -3.85
N SER A 80 8.59 -5.33 -4.45
CA SER A 80 9.90 -5.77 -4.95
C SER A 80 10.99 -4.95 -4.25
N PRO A 81 11.23 -5.21 -2.95
CA PRO A 81 12.15 -4.39 -2.15
C PRO A 81 13.56 -4.46 -2.70
N ARG A 82 14.31 -3.40 -2.44
CA ARG A 82 15.73 -3.24 -2.79
C ARG A 82 16.48 -2.78 -1.55
N LEU A 83 16.27 -3.45 -0.41
CA LEU A 83 16.76 -3.01 0.89
C LEU A 83 18.28 -3.11 0.96
N SER A 84 18.97 -1.98 1.03
CA SER A 84 20.44 -1.91 1.17
C SER A 84 20.89 -1.32 2.49
N GLY A 85 20.01 -0.65 3.23
CA GLY A 85 20.28 -0.14 4.56
C GLY A 85 19.02 0.09 5.39
N VAL A 86 19.15 0.03 6.70
CA VAL A 86 18.05 0.30 7.64
C VAL A 86 18.58 1.03 8.86
N THR A 87 17.83 2.00 9.36
CA THR A 87 18.12 2.69 10.63
C THR A 87 16.98 2.50 11.61
N PHE A 88 17.29 2.09 12.83
CA PHE A 88 16.31 1.89 13.90
C PHE A 88 16.98 2.00 15.27
N GLY A 89 16.19 1.86 16.32
CA GLY A 89 16.66 1.69 17.68
C GLY A 89 15.66 0.86 18.48
N TRP A 90 15.88 0.76 19.79
CA TRP A 90 14.90 0.16 20.69
C TRP A 90 14.84 0.86 22.05
N THR A 91 13.77 0.63 22.78
CA THR A 91 13.60 1.01 24.17
C THR A 91 13.04 -0.18 24.96
N TYR A 92 13.46 -0.29 26.21
CA TYR A 92 13.01 -1.27 27.19
C TYR A 92 13.30 -0.74 28.60
N ASP A 93 12.69 -1.33 29.63
CA ASP A 93 13.07 -1.05 31.02
C ASP A 93 14.31 -1.87 31.39
N ASP A 94 15.45 -1.20 31.54
CA ASP A 94 16.74 -1.83 31.86
C ASP A 94 16.83 -2.39 33.28
N ASN A 95 15.83 -2.10 34.13
CA ASN A 95 15.71 -2.72 35.44
C ASN A 95 15.10 -4.12 35.35
N ASP A 96 14.29 -4.40 34.33
CA ASP A 96 13.52 -5.65 34.22
C ASP A 96 13.92 -6.53 33.04
N VAL A 97 14.21 -5.91 31.89
CA VAL A 97 14.63 -6.60 30.66
C VAL A 97 16.15 -6.49 30.53
N ALA A 98 16.80 -7.65 30.41
CA ALA A 98 18.23 -7.71 30.17
C ALA A 98 18.56 -8.34 28.82
N LEU A 99 19.50 -7.71 28.13
CA LEU A 99 20.03 -8.21 26.86
C LEU A 99 21.27 -9.07 27.12
N ALA A 100 21.22 -10.33 26.71
CA ALA A 100 22.27 -11.32 26.90
C ALA A 100 23.23 -11.42 25.71
N GLY A 101 22.79 -11.00 24.51
CA GLY A 101 23.55 -11.02 23.27
C GLY A 101 22.77 -10.33 22.16
N TYR A 102 23.45 -9.86 21.12
CA TYR A 102 22.83 -9.13 20.02
C TYR A 102 23.78 -9.04 18.82
N GLY A 103 23.26 -8.82 17.63
CA GLY A 103 24.11 -8.57 16.46
C GLY A 103 23.38 -8.31 15.14
N PRO A 104 24.06 -7.66 14.17
CA PRO A 104 23.50 -7.35 12.86
C PRO A 104 23.44 -8.57 11.94
N CYS A 105 22.46 -8.56 11.03
CA CYS A 105 22.36 -9.49 9.91
C CYS A 105 22.91 -8.92 8.59
N GLY A 106 23.37 -7.67 8.62
CA GLY A 106 24.05 -7.02 7.50
C GLY A 106 25.57 -7.10 7.55
N ASP A 107 26.19 -6.58 6.50
CA ASP A 107 27.65 -6.60 6.30
C ASP A 107 28.38 -5.52 7.10
N PHE A 108 27.68 -4.44 7.44
CA PHE A 108 28.22 -3.32 8.18
C PHE A 108 27.19 -2.73 9.14
N GLU A 109 27.65 -2.38 10.34
CA GLU A 109 26.86 -1.75 11.39
C GLU A 109 27.50 -0.43 11.81
N LEU A 110 26.67 0.61 11.91
CA LEU A 110 27.02 1.90 12.49
C LEU A 110 26.06 2.22 13.64
N ALA A 111 26.49 1.87 14.84
CA ALA A 111 25.71 2.07 16.06
C ALA A 111 26.02 3.40 16.75
N THR A 112 25.07 3.90 17.54
CA THR A 112 25.36 4.96 18.51
C THR A 112 26.32 4.45 19.59
N GLY A 113 27.00 5.37 20.29
CA GLY A 113 28.01 5.00 21.28
C GLY A 113 27.50 4.23 22.50
N GLY A 114 26.20 4.30 22.79
CA GLY A 114 25.56 3.58 23.88
C GLY A 114 24.87 2.28 23.48
N TRP A 115 24.84 1.94 22.18
CA TRP A 115 24.17 0.73 21.70
C TRP A 115 24.76 -0.51 22.39
N PRO A 116 23.93 -1.42 22.96
CA PRO A 116 22.49 -1.63 22.76
C PRO A 116 21.58 -1.06 23.88
N ALA A 117 22.00 -0.03 24.61
CA ALA A 117 21.20 0.49 25.72
C ALA A 117 19.82 0.99 25.27
N SER A 118 18.87 1.04 26.21
CA SER A 118 17.52 1.56 25.96
C SER A 118 17.57 3.02 25.47
N GLY A 119 16.86 3.33 24.38
CA GLY A 119 16.82 4.64 23.74
C GLY A 119 17.92 4.91 22.71
N GLU A 120 18.84 3.97 22.51
CA GLU A 120 19.92 4.06 21.53
C GLU A 120 19.48 3.54 20.15
N GLY A 121 20.34 3.68 19.14
CA GLY A 121 20.03 3.23 17.78
C GLY A 121 21.22 2.66 17.02
N THR A 122 20.92 1.95 15.94
CA THR A 122 21.89 1.42 15.00
C THR A 122 21.46 1.57 13.55
N ALA A 123 22.43 1.55 12.65
CA ALA A 123 22.24 1.47 11.22
C ALA A 123 22.92 0.19 10.70
N VAL A 124 22.20 -0.59 9.92
CA VAL A 124 22.70 -1.84 9.32
C VAL A 124 22.63 -1.71 7.81
N THR A 125 23.69 -2.11 7.11
CA THR A 125 23.74 -2.05 5.64
C THR A 125 24.26 -3.35 5.04
N TRP A 126 23.82 -3.63 3.82
CA TRP A 126 24.28 -4.75 3.00
C TRP A 126 25.01 -4.23 1.76
N GLY A 127 26.05 -4.95 1.34
CA GLY A 127 26.75 -4.67 0.08
C GLY A 127 25.94 -5.08 -1.16
N ALA A 128 24.96 -5.96 -1.00
CA ALA A 128 23.99 -6.33 -2.01
C ALA A 128 22.56 -6.09 -1.50
N ALA A 129 21.71 -5.52 -2.35
CA ALA A 129 20.32 -5.25 -2.01
C ALA A 129 19.56 -6.55 -1.69
N GLN A 130 18.89 -6.56 -0.55
CA GLN A 130 17.99 -7.61 -0.12
C GLN A 130 16.64 -7.43 -0.84
N THR A 131 16.16 -8.50 -1.47
CA THR A 131 14.98 -8.46 -2.36
C THR A 131 13.81 -9.32 -1.87
N GLY A 132 13.97 -9.98 -0.72
CA GLY A 132 12.90 -10.74 -0.07
C GLY A 132 11.88 -9.82 0.59
N THR A 133 10.62 -10.27 0.68
CA THR A 133 9.56 -9.57 1.41
C THR A 133 9.69 -9.70 2.93
N ILE A 134 10.46 -10.69 3.40
CA ILE A 134 10.92 -10.80 4.80
C ILE A 134 12.45 -10.87 4.77
N VAL A 135 13.10 -9.97 5.50
CA VAL A 135 14.57 -9.88 5.57
C VAL A 135 14.99 -9.76 7.02
N ASP A 136 15.83 -10.68 7.51
CA ASP A 136 16.46 -10.56 8.83
C ASP A 136 17.39 -9.35 8.87
N VAL A 137 17.17 -8.46 9.83
CA VAL A 137 17.93 -7.21 10.01
C VAL A 137 18.88 -7.32 11.19
N TYR A 138 18.39 -7.85 12.31
CA TYR A 138 19.12 -7.92 13.57
C TYR A 138 18.61 -9.08 14.42
N TRP A 139 19.37 -9.50 15.42
CA TRP A 139 18.89 -10.39 16.46
C TRP A 139 19.29 -9.88 17.85
N VAL A 140 18.48 -10.21 18.84
CA VAL A 140 18.75 -9.93 20.25
C VAL A 140 18.31 -11.11 21.10
N ALA A 141 19.16 -11.51 22.04
CA ALA A 141 18.81 -12.45 23.10
C ALA A 141 18.43 -11.63 24.34
N ALA A 142 17.22 -11.80 24.85
CA ALA A 142 16.69 -11.01 25.96
C ALA A 142 15.90 -11.86 26.95
N ALA A 143 15.90 -11.45 28.23
CA ALA A 143 15.17 -12.09 29.30
C ALA A 143 14.47 -11.05 30.19
N ASN A 144 13.29 -11.41 30.71
CA ASN A 144 12.59 -10.65 31.74
C ASN A 144 12.84 -11.31 33.10
N TYR A 145 13.58 -10.66 33.99
CA TYR A 145 14.02 -11.31 35.23
C TYR A 145 12.96 -11.36 36.34
N TYR A 146 12.03 -10.41 36.35
CA TYR A 146 11.10 -10.23 37.47
C TYR A 146 9.67 -10.68 37.15
N GLY A 147 9.42 -11.18 35.93
CA GLY A 147 8.14 -11.77 35.51
C GLY A 147 6.98 -10.78 35.51
N ASN A 148 7.28 -9.48 35.53
CA ASN A 148 6.31 -8.40 35.33
C ASN A 148 6.16 -8.12 33.84
N ALA A 149 4.96 -7.71 33.43
CA ALA A 149 4.66 -7.33 32.06
C ALA A 149 5.61 -6.22 31.57
N GLN A 150 6.38 -6.50 30.52
CA GLN A 150 7.36 -5.58 29.94
C GLN A 150 7.41 -5.70 28.41
N THR A 151 7.89 -4.65 27.75
CA THR A 151 8.08 -4.65 26.28
C THR A 151 9.50 -4.26 25.91
N LEU A 152 9.98 -4.83 24.79
CA LEU A 152 11.08 -4.28 24.02
C LEU A 152 10.46 -3.69 22.75
N ASP A 153 10.45 -2.36 22.68
CA ASP A 153 9.81 -1.63 21.58
C ASP A 153 10.87 -1.14 20.60
N LEU A 154 10.66 -1.40 19.30
CA LEU A 154 11.47 -0.78 18.26
C LEU A 154 11.11 0.71 18.17
N ILE A 155 12.12 1.56 18.06
CA ILE A 155 11.97 3.00 17.93
C ILE A 155 12.75 3.52 16.73
N ALA A 156 12.49 4.77 16.34
CA ALA A 156 13.33 5.45 15.36
C ALA A 156 14.74 5.67 15.92
N HIS A 157 15.76 5.55 15.07
CA HIS A 157 17.13 5.90 15.45
C HIS A 157 17.17 7.36 15.95
N PRO A 158 17.81 7.66 17.10
CA PRO A 158 17.69 8.96 17.77
C PRO A 158 18.12 10.17 16.92
N SER A 159 19.06 9.96 15.99
CA SER A 159 19.54 11.00 15.05
C SER A 159 19.25 10.75 13.57
N GLN A 160 18.78 9.55 13.18
CA GLN A 160 18.65 9.15 11.77
C GLN A 160 17.21 8.79 11.38
N GLY A 161 16.31 8.68 12.34
CA GLY A 161 14.93 8.27 12.08
C GLY A 161 14.80 6.76 11.85
N ALA A 162 13.60 6.35 11.42
CA ALA A 162 13.28 4.98 11.04
C ALA A 162 13.17 4.92 9.51
N MET A 163 14.25 4.52 8.83
CA MET A 163 14.35 4.58 7.38
C MET A 163 14.84 3.25 6.79
N PHE A 164 14.31 2.89 5.62
CA PHE A 164 14.90 1.94 4.68
C PHE A 164 15.60 2.70 3.56
N ALA A 165 16.83 2.31 3.25
CA ALA A 165 17.60 2.83 2.13
C ALA A 165 17.67 1.78 1.02
N ASP A 166 17.52 2.21 -0.24
CA ASP A 166 17.80 1.36 -1.39
C ASP A 166 19.27 1.41 -1.84
N ASP A 167 19.58 0.67 -2.90
CA ASP A 167 20.90 0.57 -3.51
C ASP A 167 21.15 1.60 -4.63
N ASP A 168 20.31 2.63 -4.77
CA ASP A 168 20.57 3.75 -5.68
C ASP A 168 21.70 4.66 -5.14
N VAL A 169 22.24 5.52 -6.02
CA VAL A 169 23.32 6.46 -5.67
C VAL A 169 22.94 7.88 -6.13
N PRO A 170 22.49 8.78 -5.22
CA PRO A 170 22.26 8.56 -3.78
C PRO A 170 21.04 7.65 -3.52
N SER A 171 21.06 6.94 -2.40
CA SER A 171 19.97 6.04 -2.01
C SER A 171 18.66 6.82 -1.87
N ASN A 172 17.57 6.24 -2.38
CA ASN A 172 16.23 6.64 -2.01
C ASN A 172 15.94 6.13 -0.59
N LEU A 173 15.32 7.00 0.22
CA LEU A 173 15.01 6.69 1.61
C LEU A 173 13.50 6.63 1.79
N ASP A 174 13.02 5.44 2.14
CA ASP A 174 11.64 5.19 2.51
C ASP A 174 11.49 5.19 4.03
N MET A 175 10.46 5.86 4.54
CA MET A 175 10.16 5.81 5.96
C MET A 175 9.61 4.43 6.31
N ILE A 176 10.04 3.87 7.44
CA ILE A 176 9.47 2.62 7.95
C ILE A 176 8.03 2.93 8.40
N ALA A 177 7.06 2.24 7.81
CA ALA A 177 5.64 2.52 8.00
C ALA A 177 5.17 2.24 9.44
N ALA A 178 5.74 1.22 10.08
CA ALA A 178 5.45 0.88 11.46
C ALA A 178 6.59 0.08 12.12
N LEU A 179 6.69 0.20 13.44
CA LEU A 179 7.71 -0.41 14.28
C LEU A 179 7.04 -1.35 15.29
N GLY A 180 7.49 -2.60 15.34
CA GLY A 180 6.93 -3.62 16.22
C GLY A 180 7.51 -3.59 17.62
N SER A 181 6.90 -4.38 18.50
CA SER A 181 7.39 -4.59 19.86
C SER A 181 7.24 -6.03 20.32
N PHE A 182 8.18 -6.47 21.14
CA PHE A 182 8.18 -7.80 21.71
C PHE A 182 7.70 -7.73 23.16
N GLY A 183 6.70 -8.54 23.52
CA GLY A 183 6.13 -8.57 24.86
C GLY A 183 6.68 -9.71 25.72
N PHE A 184 7.10 -9.39 26.94
CA PHE A 184 7.40 -10.35 28.01
C PHE A 184 6.25 -10.33 29.01
N ASP A 185 5.57 -11.47 29.19
CA ASP A 185 4.38 -11.62 30.04
C ASP A 185 3.25 -10.62 29.69
N THR A 186 3.28 -10.09 28.46
CA THR A 186 2.29 -9.20 27.86
C THR A 186 2.31 -9.38 26.35
N GLU A 187 1.24 -8.94 25.67
CA GLU A 187 1.17 -8.94 24.22
C GLU A 187 2.10 -7.87 23.63
N GLY A 188 2.91 -8.25 22.64
CA GLY A 188 3.69 -7.33 21.82
C GLY A 188 2.90 -6.82 20.62
N THR A 189 3.45 -5.85 19.89
CA THR A 189 2.81 -5.30 18.69
C THR A 189 3.45 -5.88 17.42
N LEU A 190 2.63 -6.49 16.56
CA LEU A 190 3.02 -7.00 15.25
C LEU A 190 2.44 -6.14 14.12
N PRO A 191 3.17 -5.12 13.64
CA PRO A 191 2.69 -4.29 12.54
C PRO A 191 3.07 -4.92 11.21
N CYS A 192 2.23 -5.83 10.73
CA CYS A 192 2.43 -6.35 9.38
C CYS A 192 2.13 -5.29 8.33
N PRO A 193 2.98 -5.15 7.30
CA PRO A 193 2.68 -4.29 6.17
C PRO A 193 1.36 -4.76 5.55
N THR A 194 0.46 -3.82 5.31
CA THR A 194 -0.80 -4.13 4.62
C THR A 194 -0.49 -4.41 3.15
N ASP A 195 -1.00 -5.52 2.64
CA ASP A 195 -1.04 -5.81 1.22
C ASP A 195 -2.02 -4.86 0.54
N VAL A 196 -1.58 -3.63 0.28
CA VAL A 196 -2.29 -2.69 -0.59
C VAL A 196 -1.99 -3.14 -2.02
N ALA A 197 -2.66 -4.21 -2.45
CA ALA A 197 -2.61 -4.64 -3.84
C ALA A 197 -3.58 -3.76 -4.63
N PRO A 198 -3.14 -3.15 -5.74
CA PRO A 198 -4.07 -2.48 -6.62
C PRO A 198 -5.08 -3.49 -7.18
N GLY A 199 -6.22 -2.98 -7.60
CA GLY A 199 -7.29 -3.76 -8.19
C GLY A 199 -7.92 -3.01 -9.35
N ALA A 200 -8.71 -3.72 -10.14
CA ALA A 200 -9.49 -3.15 -11.22
C ALA A 200 -10.54 -2.17 -10.65
N CYS A 201 -10.49 -0.94 -11.14
CA CYS A 201 -11.47 0.10 -10.90
C CYS A 201 -12.28 0.35 -12.17
N CYS A 202 -13.59 0.19 -12.06
CA CYS A 202 -14.53 0.38 -13.17
C CYS A 202 -15.17 1.76 -13.14
N ALA A 203 -14.84 2.57 -14.14
CA ALA A 203 -15.50 3.85 -14.35
C ALA A 203 -16.88 3.66 -14.98
N ALA A 204 -17.72 4.71 -14.89
CA ALA A 204 -19.09 4.69 -15.40
C ALA A 204 -19.20 4.55 -16.93
N ASP A 205 -18.13 4.84 -17.67
CA ASP A 205 -18.05 4.68 -19.13
C ASP A 205 -17.59 3.27 -19.55
N GLY A 206 -17.39 2.36 -18.59
CA GLY A 206 -16.91 1.00 -18.84
C GLY A 206 -15.38 0.90 -18.99
N SER A 207 -14.65 2.01 -18.83
CA SER A 207 -13.19 1.97 -18.75
C SER A 207 -12.73 1.31 -17.44
N CYS A 208 -11.57 0.65 -17.53
CA CYS A 208 -10.97 -0.07 -16.43
C CYS A 208 -9.53 0.41 -16.25
N GLU A 209 -9.17 0.72 -15.00
CA GLU A 209 -7.78 0.99 -14.61
C GLU A 209 -7.40 0.18 -13.36
N VAL A 210 -6.14 -0.24 -13.27
CA VAL A 210 -5.62 -0.93 -12.09
C VAL A 210 -5.02 0.13 -11.16
N VAL A 211 -5.73 0.40 -10.06
CA VAL A 211 -5.40 1.47 -9.09
C VAL A 211 -5.61 0.97 -7.67
N LEU A 212 -5.17 1.74 -6.67
CA LEU A 212 -5.49 1.42 -5.27
C LEU A 212 -6.96 1.73 -4.98
N ARG A 213 -7.55 1.04 -4.00
CA ARG A 213 -8.96 1.25 -3.62
C ARG A 213 -9.27 2.71 -3.29
N GLU A 214 -8.33 3.44 -2.70
CA GLU A 214 -8.50 4.85 -2.34
C GLU A 214 -8.46 5.81 -3.54
N ASP A 215 -7.81 5.41 -4.63
CA ASP A 215 -7.73 6.16 -5.88
C ASP A 215 -8.89 5.85 -6.84
N CYS A 216 -9.64 4.78 -6.56
CA CYS A 216 -10.74 4.34 -7.42
C CYS A 216 -11.95 5.29 -7.33
N GLN A 217 -12.24 6.01 -8.41
CA GLN A 217 -13.40 6.90 -8.53
C GLN A 217 -14.70 6.18 -8.96
N GLY A 218 -14.62 4.85 -9.16
CA GLY A 218 -15.69 4.01 -9.67
C GLY A 218 -15.96 2.79 -8.80
N GLU A 219 -16.40 1.70 -9.41
CA GLU A 219 -16.61 0.43 -8.72
C GLU A 219 -15.29 -0.35 -8.65
N PHE A 220 -14.77 -0.54 -7.43
CA PHE A 220 -13.56 -1.33 -7.21
C PHE A 220 -13.89 -2.81 -7.13
N LEU A 221 -13.33 -3.63 -8.02
CA LEU A 221 -13.64 -5.06 -8.13
C LEU A 221 -12.94 -5.93 -7.08
N GLY A 222 -11.97 -5.37 -6.35
CA GLY A 222 -11.24 -6.04 -5.28
C GLY A 222 -9.74 -6.06 -5.52
N ASP A 223 -8.98 -6.22 -4.43
CA ASP A 223 -7.52 -6.20 -4.49
C ASP A 223 -7.00 -7.40 -5.29
N GLY A 224 -6.00 -7.18 -6.15
CA GLY A 224 -5.44 -8.21 -7.02
C GLY A 224 -6.29 -8.58 -8.24
N THR A 225 -7.40 -7.87 -8.49
CA THR A 225 -8.13 -7.97 -9.76
C THR A 225 -7.44 -7.13 -10.86
N ASP A 226 -7.57 -7.55 -12.12
CA ASP A 226 -6.94 -6.89 -13.27
C ASP A 226 -8.01 -6.46 -14.30
N CYS A 227 -7.62 -5.59 -15.24
CA CYS A 227 -8.44 -5.07 -16.32
C CYS A 227 -8.34 -5.88 -17.63
N ASP A 228 -7.63 -7.00 -17.63
CA ASP A 228 -7.54 -7.93 -18.77
C ASP A 228 -7.96 -9.36 -18.36
N PRO A 229 -9.13 -9.86 -18.83
CA PRO A 229 -10.11 -9.16 -19.67
C PRO A 229 -10.85 -8.04 -18.89
N ASN A 230 -11.31 -7.00 -19.60
CA ASN A 230 -12.08 -5.93 -18.97
C ASN A 230 -13.43 -6.47 -18.45
N MET A 231 -13.55 -6.53 -17.12
CA MET A 231 -14.75 -7.02 -16.42
C MET A 231 -15.76 -5.90 -16.09
N CYS A 232 -15.47 -4.66 -16.47
CA CYS A 232 -16.37 -3.53 -16.24
C CYS A 232 -17.60 -3.60 -17.15
N ILE A 233 -18.75 -3.27 -16.58
CA ILE A 233 -20.01 -3.19 -17.32
C ILE A 233 -19.84 -2.14 -18.43
N GLN A 234 -19.94 -2.59 -19.68
CA GLN A 234 -19.92 -1.68 -20.82
C GLN A 234 -21.24 -0.92 -20.89
N PRO A 235 -21.23 0.39 -21.20
CA PRO A 235 -22.46 1.13 -21.41
C PRO A 235 -23.25 0.50 -22.55
N ALA A 236 -24.56 0.36 -22.36
CA ALA A 236 -25.43 -0.16 -23.41
C ALA A 236 -25.37 0.77 -24.64
N GLU A 237 -25.23 0.15 -25.81
CA GLU A 237 -25.25 0.84 -27.09
C GLU A 237 -26.51 0.49 -27.88
N GLY A 238 -26.89 1.38 -28.78
CA GLY A 238 -28.05 1.22 -29.62
C GLY A 238 -27.98 2.14 -30.83
N ALA A 239 -28.95 1.98 -31.74
CA ALA A 239 -29.08 2.81 -32.91
C ALA A 239 -29.41 4.26 -32.53
N CYS A 240 -28.57 5.18 -32.97
CA CYS A 240 -28.75 6.62 -32.87
C CYS A 240 -29.06 7.21 -34.23
N CYS A 241 -30.19 7.93 -34.32
CA CYS A 241 -30.65 8.55 -35.55
C CYS A 241 -30.42 10.06 -35.56
N VAL A 242 -29.45 10.52 -36.36
CA VAL A 242 -29.24 11.95 -36.65
C VAL A 242 -29.73 12.20 -38.07
N GLY A 243 -30.97 12.67 -38.22
CA GLY A 243 -31.66 12.69 -39.51
C GLY A 243 -31.88 11.27 -40.05
N GLU A 244 -31.38 10.98 -41.25
CA GLU A 244 -31.46 9.65 -41.89
C GLU A 244 -30.23 8.76 -41.60
N VAL A 245 -29.20 9.32 -40.96
CA VAL A 245 -27.95 8.62 -40.68
C VAL A 245 -28.06 7.87 -39.35
N CYS A 246 -27.85 6.56 -39.40
CA CYS A 246 -27.78 5.70 -38.23
C CYS A 246 -26.33 5.44 -37.81
N SER A 247 -26.06 5.49 -36.51
CA SER A 247 -24.81 4.95 -35.94
C SER A 247 -25.09 4.24 -34.61
N ILE A 248 -24.31 3.21 -34.27
CA ILE A 248 -24.38 2.54 -32.97
C ILE A 248 -23.51 3.31 -31.99
N ARG A 249 -24.13 3.84 -30.92
CA ARG A 249 -23.47 4.62 -29.87
C ARG A 249 -24.28 4.50 -28.58
N THR A 250 -23.76 5.01 -27.48
CA THR A 250 -24.51 5.16 -26.23
C THR A 250 -25.64 6.20 -26.36
N ALA A 251 -26.67 6.08 -25.51
CA ALA A 251 -27.79 7.03 -25.46
C ALA A 251 -27.33 8.48 -25.23
N MET A 252 -26.36 8.68 -24.32
CA MET A 252 -25.79 10.00 -24.01
C MET A 252 -25.08 10.60 -25.23
N SER A 253 -24.23 9.81 -25.90
CA SER A 253 -23.55 10.27 -27.12
C SER A 253 -24.56 10.59 -28.23
N CYS A 254 -25.68 9.86 -28.30
CA CYS A 254 -26.72 10.14 -29.27
C CYS A 254 -27.38 11.51 -29.03
N ASP A 255 -27.76 11.80 -27.80
CA ASP A 255 -28.38 13.07 -27.40
C ASP A 255 -27.43 14.26 -27.64
N GLU A 256 -26.14 14.13 -27.29
CA GLU A 256 -25.12 15.15 -27.54
C GLU A 256 -24.93 15.46 -29.03
N ASN A 257 -25.12 14.46 -29.90
CA ASN A 257 -25.08 14.64 -31.36
C ASN A 257 -26.42 15.13 -31.94
N GLY A 258 -27.41 15.45 -31.11
CA GLY A 258 -28.75 15.89 -31.53
C GLY A 258 -29.56 14.78 -32.20
N GLY A 259 -29.26 13.52 -31.90
CA GLY A 259 -29.91 12.35 -32.46
C GLY A 259 -31.05 11.82 -31.59
N ASN A 260 -31.86 10.94 -32.18
CA ASN A 260 -32.89 10.19 -31.46
C ASN A 260 -32.42 8.75 -31.22
N TYR A 261 -32.22 8.39 -29.96
CA TYR A 261 -31.81 7.05 -29.56
C TYR A 261 -32.98 6.06 -29.65
N GLN A 262 -32.78 4.94 -30.33
CA GLN A 262 -33.85 3.96 -30.59
C GLN A 262 -34.02 2.91 -29.48
N GLY A 263 -33.13 2.92 -28.47
CA GLY A 263 -33.13 1.98 -27.35
C GLY A 263 -31.91 1.07 -27.35
N ASP A 264 -31.63 0.45 -26.21
CA ASP A 264 -30.50 -0.46 -26.04
C ASP A 264 -30.63 -1.70 -26.95
N ASP A 265 -29.49 -2.21 -27.40
CA ASP A 265 -29.37 -3.36 -28.30
C ASP A 265 -30.06 -3.20 -29.68
N THR A 266 -30.54 -2.00 -30.00
CA THR A 266 -31.07 -1.71 -31.35
C THR A 266 -29.94 -1.57 -32.36
N VAL A 267 -30.18 -2.06 -33.59
CA VAL A 267 -29.17 -2.10 -34.66
C VAL A 267 -29.48 -1.10 -35.77
N CYS A 268 -28.46 -0.73 -36.54
CA CYS A 268 -28.61 0.14 -37.71
C CYS A 268 -28.92 -0.60 -39.02
N ASP A 269 -29.03 -1.93 -38.98
CA ASP A 269 -29.41 -2.75 -40.13
C ASP A 269 -30.52 -3.73 -39.72
N PRO A 270 -31.77 -3.54 -40.18
CA PRO A 270 -32.23 -2.48 -41.10
C PRO A 270 -32.23 -1.08 -40.46
N ASN A 271 -31.98 -0.03 -41.26
CA ASN A 271 -31.87 1.36 -40.76
C ASN A 271 -33.20 1.84 -40.13
N PRO A 272 -33.24 2.12 -38.80
CA PRO A 272 -34.45 2.56 -38.11
C PRO A 272 -34.77 4.05 -38.30
N CYS A 273 -33.87 4.84 -38.91
CA CYS A 273 -33.97 6.30 -39.04
C CYS A 273 -34.90 6.75 -40.17
N THR A 274 -36.08 6.15 -40.25
CA THR A 274 -37.07 6.51 -41.26
C THR A 274 -37.67 7.87 -40.93
N VAL A 275 -37.53 8.84 -41.83
CA VAL A 275 -38.34 10.06 -41.79
C VAL A 275 -39.80 9.66 -41.93
N VAL A 276 -40.63 9.92 -40.93
CA VAL A 276 -42.09 9.92 -41.14
C VAL A 276 -42.32 11.07 -42.13
N PRO A 277 -42.78 10.82 -43.37
CA PRO A 277 -43.01 11.90 -44.30
C PRO A 277 -44.11 12.79 -43.73
N VAL A 278 -43.75 14.02 -43.34
CA VAL A 278 -44.74 15.06 -43.07
C VAL A 278 -45.32 15.45 -44.42
N ILE A 279 -46.42 14.81 -44.81
CA ILE A 279 -47.22 15.26 -45.93
C ILE A 279 -48.00 16.49 -45.49
N ASP A 280 -47.60 17.66 -45.98
CA ASP A 280 -48.42 18.86 -45.91
C ASP A 280 -49.73 18.60 -46.66
N SER A 281 -50.79 18.38 -45.88
CA SER A 281 -52.13 18.09 -46.36
C SER A 281 -53.08 19.18 -45.90
N THR A 282 -53.91 19.68 -46.80
CA THR A 282 -54.98 20.60 -46.39
C THR A 282 -56.08 19.83 -45.65
N TRP A 283 -56.80 20.52 -44.78
CA TRP A 283 -57.98 19.95 -44.10
C TRP A 283 -59.05 19.45 -45.10
N GLY A 284 -59.10 20.05 -46.30
CA GLY A 284 -59.96 19.60 -47.39
C GLY A 284 -59.54 18.24 -47.96
N THR A 285 -58.24 18.01 -48.12
CA THR A 285 -57.68 16.75 -48.62
C THR A 285 -57.92 15.60 -47.64
N LEU A 286 -57.75 15.83 -46.33
CA LEU A 286 -58.03 14.82 -45.31
C LEU A 286 -59.51 14.42 -45.28
N LYS A 287 -60.43 15.39 -45.33
CA LYS A 287 -61.88 15.11 -45.32
C LYS A 287 -62.37 14.31 -46.53
N ASN A 288 -61.73 14.44 -47.69
CA ASN A 288 -62.10 13.67 -48.88
C ASN A 288 -61.62 12.22 -48.84
N ASN A 289 -60.52 11.93 -48.14
CA ASN A 289 -59.97 10.57 -48.05
C ASN A 289 -60.73 9.67 -47.06
N TYR A 290 -61.54 10.23 -46.15
CA TYR A 290 -62.33 9.49 -45.14
C TYR A 290 -63.85 9.59 -45.38
N ARG A 291 -64.27 9.72 -46.64
CA ARG A 291 -65.68 9.71 -47.06
C ARG A 291 -66.07 8.43 -47.75
#